data_AF-A0A2J8A585-F1
#
_entry.id   AF-A0A2J8A585-F1
#
_cell.length_a   1.000
_cell.length_b   1.000
_cell.length_c   1.000
_cell.angle_alpha   90.00
_cell.angle_beta   90.00
_cell.angle_gamma   90.00
#
_symmetry.space_group_name_H-M   'P 1'
#
loop_
_entity.id
_entity.type
_entity.pdbx_description
1 polymer ?
#
loop_
_entity_poly.entity_id
_entity_poly.type
_entity_poly.pdbx_seq_one_letter_code
_entity_poly.pdbx_strand_id
1 'polypeptide(L)'
;MSFTSLAELLAAHGAAASAGVAVLSAPGALYRAISSDAVYVKNTLVVSGLIGEDGISTRLDLTAFTDLAFIVQAGATLELRNLTLLLPPLPTKTTTGSTASALAHVIGLEESGARVLLAGVNMVMATQSDLFTLTRTLCTPEDWRYGTKELQVLRGVVLYGNGTMLLGLSSDGSSPPPDAASALAILVNTSITCEGGPPPPPWACSATYVASADMLRSTAEEMLSGTAGPVLLSLTGNVTLQPDSWDGGLVVRKGQQLGLYGNPEPLRAVQLDFAGIAGAIVAESGRVLLRQLVLLGLPYPPNVDSPKELFAVWVHAVFTGR
;
A
#
# COMPACT_ATOMS: atom_id res chain seq x y z
N MET A 1 28.55 7.79 -7.08
CA MET A 1 29.00 8.31 -8.39
C MET A 1 28.05 9.43 -8.79
N SER A 2 28.58 10.56 -9.24
CA SER A 2 27.79 11.74 -9.61
C SER A 2 27.96 12.01 -11.10
N PHE A 3 26.85 12.29 -11.78
CA PHE A 3 26.78 12.59 -13.22
C PHE A 3 26.10 13.94 -13.42
N THR A 4 26.34 14.61 -14.55
CA THR A 4 25.78 15.95 -14.80
C THR A 4 24.26 15.89 -14.90
N SER A 5 23.72 14.87 -15.57
CA SER A 5 22.28 14.64 -15.69
C SER A 5 21.92 13.16 -15.55
N LEU A 6 20.64 12.87 -15.32
CA LEU A 6 20.15 11.49 -15.26
C LEU A 6 20.28 10.81 -16.63
N ALA A 7 20.04 11.54 -17.72
CA ALA A 7 20.24 11.04 -19.08
C ALA A 7 21.70 10.61 -19.32
N GLU A 8 22.68 11.41 -18.86
CA GLU A 8 24.11 11.08 -18.97
C GLU A 8 24.46 9.86 -18.11
N LEU A 9 23.92 9.78 -16.89
CA LEU A 9 24.11 8.63 -16.00
C LEU A 9 23.66 7.34 -16.67
N LEU A 10 22.45 7.33 -17.23
CA LEU A 10 21.91 6.15 -17.92
C LEU A 10 22.70 5.82 -19.18
N ALA A 11 23.16 6.86 -19.91
CA ALA A 11 24.00 6.70 -21.09
C ALA A 11 25.34 6.04 -20.78
N ALA A 12 25.98 6.43 -19.68
CA ALA A 12 27.22 5.84 -19.21
C ALA A 12 27.09 4.35 -18.84
N HIS A 13 25.85 3.85 -18.66
CA HIS A 13 25.56 2.48 -18.23
C HIS A 13 24.82 1.65 -19.29
N GLY A 14 24.88 2.07 -20.56
CA GLY A 14 24.47 1.25 -21.70
C GLY A 14 23.09 1.55 -22.29
N ALA A 15 22.27 2.39 -21.67
CA ALA A 15 21.07 2.89 -22.32
C ALA A 15 21.43 4.01 -23.31
N ALA A 16 20.67 4.21 -24.37
CA ALA A 16 20.58 5.55 -24.94
C ALA A 16 19.77 6.41 -23.97
N ALA A 17 20.00 7.73 -23.95
CA ALA A 17 19.33 8.67 -23.05
C ALA A 17 17.78 8.62 -23.03
N SER A 18 17.14 7.90 -23.96
CA SER A 18 15.68 7.78 -24.08
C SER A 18 15.17 6.35 -24.36
N ALA A 19 16.04 5.35 -24.47
CA ALA A 19 15.69 3.95 -24.78
C ALA A 19 16.88 3.00 -24.54
N GLY A 20 16.63 1.72 -24.32
CA GLY A 20 17.65 0.69 -24.12
C GLY A 20 17.70 0.19 -22.67
N VAL A 21 18.80 -0.45 -22.31
CA VAL A 21 18.98 -1.05 -20.99
C VAL A 21 20.17 -0.40 -20.30
N ALA A 22 19.91 0.29 -19.18
CA ALA A 22 20.93 0.78 -18.27
C ALA A 22 21.11 -0.22 -17.13
N VAL A 23 22.31 -0.77 -16.99
CA VAL A 23 22.65 -1.67 -15.88
C VAL A 23 23.57 -0.94 -14.91
N LEU A 24 23.04 -0.59 -13.74
CA LEU A 24 23.78 0.04 -12.67
C LEU A 24 24.57 -1.05 -11.92
N SER A 25 25.80 -1.28 -12.38
CA SER A 25 26.56 -2.51 -12.15
C SER A 25 27.28 -2.62 -10.79
N ALA A 26 27.07 -1.68 -9.88
CA ALA A 26 27.68 -1.70 -8.55
C ALA A 26 26.59 -1.86 -7.47
N PRO A 27 26.47 -3.05 -6.82
CA PRO A 27 25.62 -3.22 -5.65
C PRO A 27 25.99 -2.25 -4.53
N GLY A 28 24.98 -1.74 -3.82
CA GLY A 28 25.16 -0.75 -2.74
C GLY A 28 25.67 0.62 -3.15
N ALA A 29 26.11 0.81 -4.40
CA ALA A 29 26.56 2.10 -4.89
C ALA A 29 25.38 3.08 -5.03
N LEU A 30 25.67 4.34 -4.72
CA LEU A 30 24.75 5.46 -4.93
C LEU A 30 25.02 6.13 -6.28
N TYR A 31 24.00 6.17 -7.12
CA TYR A 31 23.98 6.81 -8.44
C TYR A 31 23.12 8.06 -8.37
N ARG A 32 23.72 9.23 -8.59
CA ARG A 32 23.04 10.53 -8.49
C ARG A 32 23.31 11.38 -9.73
N ALA A 33 22.26 12.06 -10.21
CA ALA A 33 22.37 13.15 -11.17
C ALA A 33 22.46 14.50 -10.45
N ILE A 34 23.26 15.43 -10.97
CA ILE A 34 23.42 16.77 -10.42
C ILE A 34 22.29 17.68 -10.92
N SER A 35 21.94 17.58 -12.20
CA SER A 35 20.78 18.25 -12.79
C SER A 35 19.49 17.47 -12.51
N SER A 36 18.40 18.20 -12.37
CA SER A 36 17.03 17.71 -12.25
C SER A 36 16.28 17.65 -13.59
N ASP A 37 17.00 17.67 -14.72
CA ASP A 37 16.38 17.54 -16.05
C ASP A 37 15.73 16.15 -16.22
N ALA A 38 14.48 16.15 -16.69
CA ALA A 38 13.71 14.93 -16.91
C ALA A 38 14.29 14.07 -18.04
N VAL A 39 14.19 12.74 -17.88
CA VAL A 39 14.48 11.77 -18.94
C VAL A 39 13.20 11.48 -19.72
N TYR A 40 13.22 11.81 -21.01
CA TYR A 40 12.13 11.51 -21.94
C TYR A 40 12.29 10.10 -22.50
N VAL A 41 11.43 9.18 -22.07
CA VAL A 41 11.43 7.77 -22.51
C VAL A 41 10.62 7.65 -23.79
N LYS A 42 11.29 7.35 -24.91
CA LYS A 42 10.68 7.34 -26.26
C LYS A 42 10.32 5.95 -26.76
N ASN A 43 10.88 4.91 -26.14
CA ASN A 43 10.61 3.52 -26.49
C ASN A 43 10.65 2.68 -25.20
N THR A 44 11.40 1.58 -25.13
CA THR A 44 11.60 0.84 -23.88
C THR A 44 12.89 1.30 -23.21
N LEU A 45 12.80 1.80 -21.98
CA LEU A 45 13.94 2.06 -21.11
C LEU A 45 13.87 1.14 -19.89
N VAL A 46 14.89 0.32 -19.71
CA VAL A 46 15.05 -0.52 -18.52
C VAL A 46 16.21 -0.01 -17.69
N VAL A 47 15.96 0.34 -16.43
CA VAL A 47 17.00 0.67 -15.46
C VAL A 47 17.06 -0.44 -14.43
N SER A 48 18.12 -1.24 -14.47
CA SER A 48 18.32 -2.37 -13.58
C SER A 48 19.48 -2.11 -12.63
N GLY A 49 19.23 -2.29 -11.33
CA GLY A 49 20.27 -2.39 -10.33
C GLY A 49 20.73 -3.84 -10.12
N LEU A 50 21.71 -3.99 -9.24
CA LEU A 50 22.15 -5.28 -8.73
C LEU A 50 21.90 -5.35 -7.22
N ILE A 51 21.61 -6.56 -6.74
CA ILE A 51 21.49 -6.87 -5.31
C ILE A 51 22.79 -7.57 -4.91
N GLY A 52 23.49 -7.02 -3.92
CA GLY A 52 24.71 -7.61 -3.38
C GLY A 52 24.42 -8.89 -2.59
N GLU A 53 25.46 -9.66 -2.31
CA GLU A 53 25.35 -10.86 -1.45
C GLU A 53 24.90 -10.53 -0.02
N ASP A 54 25.13 -9.30 0.41
CA ASP A 54 24.68 -8.70 1.68
C ASP A 54 23.22 -8.22 1.64
N GLY A 55 22.53 -8.39 0.51
CA GLY A 55 21.17 -7.93 0.28
C GLY A 55 21.05 -6.44 0.00
N ILE A 56 22.16 -5.70 -0.11
CA ILE A 56 22.13 -4.26 -0.39
C ILE A 56 21.99 -4.07 -1.91
N SER A 57 20.86 -3.51 -2.32
CA SER A 57 20.62 -3.16 -3.72
C SER A 57 21.33 -1.86 -4.11
N THR A 58 21.71 -1.74 -5.38
CA THR A 58 22.08 -0.46 -6.00
C THR A 58 21.06 0.63 -5.72
N ARG A 59 21.52 1.86 -5.43
CA ARG A 59 20.66 3.00 -5.08
C ARG A 59 20.66 4.04 -6.21
N LEU A 60 19.49 4.36 -6.75
CA LEU A 60 19.27 5.50 -7.65
C LEU A 60 18.68 6.66 -6.85
N ASP A 61 19.38 7.79 -6.88
CA ASP A 61 19.05 8.97 -6.10
C ASP A 61 18.30 10.01 -6.94
N LEU A 62 17.02 10.19 -6.64
CA LEU A 62 16.15 11.20 -7.23
C LEU A 62 15.78 12.31 -6.25
N THR A 63 16.42 12.39 -5.08
CA THR A 63 16.03 13.32 -4.01
C THR A 63 16.13 14.79 -4.40
N ALA A 64 16.97 15.12 -5.39
CA ALA A 64 17.15 16.48 -5.90
C ALA A 64 16.08 16.91 -6.92
N PHE A 65 15.22 16.00 -7.39
CA PHE A 65 14.18 16.33 -8.36
C PHE A 65 13.01 17.04 -7.68
N THR A 66 12.72 18.26 -8.13
CA THR A 66 11.54 19.02 -7.68
C THR A 66 10.32 18.82 -8.58
N ASP A 67 10.53 18.13 -9.71
CA ASP A 67 9.54 17.82 -10.74
C ASP A 67 9.83 16.39 -11.28
N LEU A 68 9.16 15.97 -12.34
CA LEU A 68 9.28 14.65 -12.94
C LEU A 68 10.73 14.30 -13.32
N ALA A 69 11.21 13.16 -12.83
CA ALA A 69 12.50 12.59 -13.24
C ALA A 69 12.38 11.81 -14.56
N PHE A 70 11.21 11.22 -14.82
CA PHE A 70 10.91 10.47 -16.04
C PHE A 70 9.61 10.96 -16.65
N ILE A 71 9.62 11.15 -17.97
CA ILE A 71 8.42 11.41 -18.77
C ILE A 71 8.32 10.29 -19.80
N VAL A 72 7.32 9.43 -19.66
CA VAL A 72 7.11 8.27 -20.53
C VAL A 72 6.17 8.65 -21.66
N GLN A 73 6.70 8.67 -22.87
CA GLN A 73 5.94 9.08 -24.05
C GLN A 73 4.88 8.04 -24.45
N ALA A 74 3.96 8.46 -25.32
CA ALA A 74 2.93 7.58 -25.86
C ALA A 74 3.53 6.27 -26.43
N GLY A 75 3.01 5.13 -25.98
CA GLY A 75 3.44 3.78 -26.37
C GLY A 75 4.81 3.34 -25.82
N ALA A 76 5.49 4.18 -25.06
CA ALA A 76 6.79 3.88 -24.46
C ALA A 76 6.64 3.08 -23.15
N THR A 77 7.72 2.44 -22.70
CA THR A 77 7.74 1.64 -21.47
C THR A 77 8.96 1.99 -20.64
N LEU A 78 8.74 2.31 -19.36
CA LEU A 78 9.79 2.45 -18.35
C LEU A 78 9.74 1.24 -17.40
N GLU A 79 10.87 0.56 -17.24
CA GLU A 79 11.02 -0.52 -16.28
C GLU A 79 12.14 -0.22 -15.29
N LEU A 80 11.83 -0.24 -14.00
CA LEU A 80 12.80 -0.13 -12.91
C LEU A 80 12.90 -1.49 -12.21
N ARG A 81 14.10 -2.06 -12.12
CA ARG A 81 14.31 -3.42 -11.63
C ARG A 81 15.41 -3.50 -10.58
N ASN A 82 15.17 -4.25 -9.49
CA ASN A 82 16.18 -4.68 -8.52
C ASN A 82 17.07 -3.54 -7.98
N LEU A 83 16.44 -2.41 -7.63
CA LEU A 83 17.15 -1.22 -7.14
C LEU A 83 16.39 -0.55 -5.99
N THR A 84 17.11 0.22 -5.19
CA THR A 84 16.53 1.15 -4.24
C THR A 84 16.39 2.52 -4.89
N LEU A 85 15.18 3.10 -4.84
CA LEU A 85 14.87 4.42 -5.39
C LEU A 85 14.72 5.41 -4.23
N LEU A 86 15.60 6.41 -4.15
CA LEU A 86 15.48 7.49 -3.16
C LEU A 86 14.60 8.59 -3.76
N LEU A 87 13.42 8.79 -3.18
CA LEU A 87 12.41 9.69 -3.71
C LEU A 87 12.58 11.12 -3.16
N PRO A 88 12.27 12.15 -3.96
CA PRO A 88 12.14 13.50 -3.45
C PRO A 88 10.94 13.63 -2.50
N PRO A 89 10.90 14.66 -1.65
CA PRO A 89 9.77 14.92 -0.75
C PRO A 89 8.43 14.95 -1.47
N LEU A 90 7.36 14.52 -0.80
CA LEU A 90 6.02 14.61 -1.38
C LEU A 90 5.64 16.08 -1.63
N PRO A 91 4.95 16.39 -2.74
CA PRO A 91 4.46 17.75 -2.99
C PRO A 91 3.50 18.21 -1.89
N THR A 92 3.65 19.46 -1.45
CA THR A 92 2.80 20.05 -0.39
C THR A 92 1.36 20.34 -0.82
N LYS A 93 1.08 20.33 -2.14
CA LYS A 93 -0.26 20.51 -2.71
C LYS A 93 -0.81 19.16 -3.15
N THR A 94 -1.42 18.43 -2.23
CA THR A 94 -2.33 17.33 -2.60
C THR A 94 -3.65 17.95 -3.04
N THR A 95 -3.95 17.91 -4.34
CA THR A 95 -5.29 18.21 -4.85
C THR A 95 -6.28 17.31 -4.12
N THR A 96 -7.27 17.92 -3.47
CA THR A 96 -8.30 17.21 -2.70
C THR A 96 -8.94 16.12 -3.56
N GLY A 97 -8.81 14.85 -3.16
CA GLY A 97 -9.40 13.70 -3.85
C GLY A 97 -8.44 12.85 -4.69
N SER A 98 -7.14 13.17 -4.76
CA SER A 98 -6.16 12.29 -5.43
C SER A 98 -5.87 11.05 -4.57
N THR A 99 -5.97 9.88 -5.19
CA THR A 99 -5.46 8.61 -4.67
C THR A 99 -3.97 8.71 -4.32
N ALA A 100 -3.56 8.03 -3.26
CA ALA A 100 -2.19 8.08 -2.75
C ALA A 100 -1.21 7.50 -3.79
N SER A 101 -0.18 8.28 -4.16
CA SER A 101 0.90 7.83 -5.04
C SER A 101 2.23 8.34 -4.52
N ALA A 102 3.22 7.44 -4.43
CA ALA A 102 4.59 7.80 -4.11
C ALA A 102 5.39 8.25 -5.34
N LEU A 103 4.87 8.04 -6.55
CA LEU A 103 5.59 8.21 -7.81
C LEU A 103 4.98 9.25 -8.74
N ALA A 104 3.76 9.72 -8.47
CA ALA A 104 3.06 10.66 -9.35
C ALA A 104 3.82 11.98 -9.57
N HIS A 105 4.69 12.38 -8.65
CA HIS A 105 5.56 13.57 -8.77
C HIS A 105 6.96 13.27 -9.32
N VAL A 106 7.24 12.01 -9.66
CA VAL A 106 8.55 11.54 -10.14
C VAL A 106 8.45 10.97 -11.55
N ILE A 107 7.33 10.33 -11.89
CA ILE A 107 7.10 9.69 -13.19
C ILE A 107 5.80 10.23 -13.78
N GLY A 108 5.93 10.90 -14.91
CA GLY A 108 4.81 11.36 -15.73
C GLY A 108 4.55 10.41 -16.89
N LEU A 109 3.27 10.26 -17.22
CA LEU A 109 2.81 9.48 -18.36
C LEU A 109 2.13 10.40 -19.37
N GLU A 110 2.45 10.22 -20.65
CA GLU A 110 1.60 10.68 -21.74
C GLU A 110 0.45 9.68 -21.96
N GLU A 111 -0.77 10.20 -22.14
CA GLU A 111 -2.05 9.45 -21.99
C GLU A 111 -2.21 8.20 -22.88
N SER A 112 -1.45 8.08 -23.97
CA SER A 112 -1.66 7.02 -24.96
C SER A 112 -0.68 5.85 -24.78
N GLY A 113 -1.09 4.81 -24.05
CA GLY A 113 -0.40 3.50 -24.04
C GLY A 113 0.98 3.45 -23.38
N ALA A 114 1.40 4.51 -22.67
CA ALA A 114 2.61 4.54 -21.87
C ALA A 114 2.52 3.55 -20.69
N ARG A 115 3.63 2.88 -20.36
CA ARG A 115 3.66 1.82 -19.34
C ARG A 115 4.80 2.01 -18.36
N VAL A 116 4.53 1.73 -17.09
CA VAL A 116 5.54 1.74 -16.02
C VAL A 116 5.48 0.44 -15.24
N LEU A 117 6.64 -0.21 -15.08
CA LEU A 117 6.81 -1.44 -14.30
C LEU A 117 7.92 -1.24 -13.27
N LEU A 118 7.62 -1.56 -12.01
CA LEU A 118 8.59 -1.66 -10.93
C LEU A 118 8.64 -3.12 -10.48
N ALA A 119 9.82 -3.74 -10.53
CA ALA A 119 10.01 -5.13 -10.12
C ALA A 119 11.19 -5.28 -9.16
N GLY A 120 10.94 -5.74 -7.93
CA GLY A 120 11.99 -5.87 -6.92
C GLY A 120 12.58 -4.52 -6.50
N VAL A 121 11.77 -3.45 -6.53
CA VAL A 121 12.22 -2.09 -6.21
C VAL A 121 11.93 -1.77 -4.75
N ASN A 122 12.87 -1.14 -4.06
CA ASN A 122 12.62 -0.57 -2.74
C ASN A 122 12.57 0.96 -2.83
N MET A 123 11.40 1.56 -2.67
CA MET A 123 11.23 3.00 -2.65
C MET A 123 11.48 3.55 -1.24
N VAL A 124 12.31 4.57 -1.14
CA VAL A 124 12.63 5.24 0.12
C VAL A 124 12.08 6.66 0.04
N MET A 125 11.05 6.93 0.83
CA MET A 125 10.46 8.25 1.01
C MET A 125 11.48 9.18 1.66
N ALA A 126 11.48 10.46 1.27
CA ALA A 126 12.38 11.46 1.81
C ALA A 126 12.26 11.62 3.33
N THR A 127 11.04 11.51 3.87
CA THR A 127 10.79 11.62 5.32
C THR A 127 9.83 10.55 5.85
N GLN A 128 9.91 10.28 7.15
CA GLN A 128 8.92 9.46 7.86
C GLN A 128 7.51 10.07 7.81
N SER A 129 7.41 11.39 7.80
CA SER A 129 6.13 12.12 7.70
C SER A 129 5.46 11.90 6.34
N ASP A 130 6.24 11.83 5.26
CA ASP A 130 5.73 11.53 3.92
C ASP A 130 5.17 10.11 3.85
N LEU A 131 5.91 9.14 4.42
CA LEU A 131 5.46 7.75 4.52
C LEU A 131 4.19 7.63 5.38
N PHE A 132 4.11 8.37 6.49
CA PHE A 132 2.93 8.44 7.35
C PHE A 132 1.72 8.99 6.59
N THR A 133 1.91 10.03 5.77
CA THR A 133 0.85 10.63 4.96
C THR A 133 0.37 9.66 3.88
N LEU A 134 1.31 9.02 3.16
CA LEU A 134 1.01 8.03 2.12
C LEU A 134 0.20 6.86 2.70
N THR A 135 0.70 6.24 3.77
CA THR A 135 0.05 5.08 4.43
C THR A 135 -1.33 5.43 4.94
N ARG A 136 -1.51 6.60 5.55
CA ARG A 136 -2.83 7.08 6.01
C ARG A 136 -3.86 7.15 4.88
N THR A 137 -3.47 7.62 3.70
CA THR A 137 -4.36 7.71 2.54
C THR A 137 -4.66 6.32 1.95
N LEU A 138 -3.66 5.45 1.87
CA LEU A 138 -3.82 4.06 1.39
C LEU A 138 -4.79 3.25 2.27
N CYS A 139 -4.73 3.44 3.58
CA CYS A 139 -5.55 2.72 4.56
C CYS A 139 -6.85 3.45 4.91
N THR A 140 -7.55 4.00 3.91
CA THR A 140 -8.87 4.57 4.15
C THR A 140 -9.88 3.42 4.27
N PRO A 141 -10.60 3.25 5.41
CA PRO A 141 -11.49 2.11 5.63
C PRO A 141 -12.59 1.96 4.57
N GLU A 142 -13.02 3.08 3.97
CA GLU A 142 -14.04 3.10 2.94
C GLU A 142 -13.54 2.60 1.58
N ASP A 143 -12.26 2.84 1.28
CA ASP A 143 -11.62 2.56 0.00
C ASP A 143 -10.82 1.26 -0.01
N TRP A 144 -10.47 0.75 1.18
CA TRP A 144 -9.78 -0.53 1.31
C TRP A 144 -10.65 -1.66 0.77
N ARG A 145 -10.03 -2.50 -0.06
CA ARG A 145 -10.68 -3.64 -0.71
C ARG A 145 -9.99 -4.93 -0.32
N TYR A 146 -10.73 -6.02 -0.45
CA TYR A 146 -10.16 -7.35 -0.41
C TYR A 146 -9.03 -7.47 -1.45
N GLY A 147 -7.80 -7.64 -0.98
CA GLY A 147 -6.61 -7.80 -1.81
C GLY A 147 -5.57 -8.62 -1.07
N THR A 148 -5.26 -9.81 -1.58
CA THR A 148 -4.36 -10.78 -0.91
C THR A 148 -2.97 -10.87 -1.54
N LYS A 149 -2.77 -10.18 -2.66
CA LYS A 149 -1.53 -10.19 -3.44
C LYS A 149 -0.99 -8.80 -3.76
N GLU A 150 -1.81 -7.78 -3.58
CA GLU A 150 -1.57 -6.48 -4.20
C GLU A 150 -0.94 -5.50 -3.23
N LEU A 151 -1.45 -5.39 -2.00
CA LEU A 151 -1.06 -4.35 -1.06
C LEU A 151 -1.13 -4.86 0.39
N GLN A 152 -0.07 -4.65 1.15
CA GLN A 152 -0.04 -4.76 2.62
C GLN A 152 0.65 -3.54 3.20
N VAL A 153 0.27 -3.15 4.42
CA VAL A 153 0.95 -2.16 5.24
C VAL A 153 1.29 -2.82 6.57
N LEU A 154 2.57 -3.18 6.73
CA LEU A 154 3.05 -3.92 7.90
C LEU A 154 4.15 -3.11 8.58
N ARG A 155 3.97 -2.82 9.88
CA ARG A 155 4.99 -2.17 10.71
C ARG A 155 5.55 -0.88 10.09
N GLY A 156 4.68 -0.08 9.46
CA GLY A 156 5.07 1.17 8.79
C GLY A 156 5.71 1.00 7.41
N VAL A 157 5.74 -0.20 6.83
CA VAL A 157 6.23 -0.47 5.47
C VAL A 157 5.06 -0.81 4.56
N VAL A 158 5.02 -0.21 3.36
CA VAL A 158 4.07 -0.59 2.31
C VAL A 158 4.68 -1.67 1.44
N LEU A 159 3.94 -2.74 1.18
CA LEU A 159 4.39 -3.89 0.40
C LEU A 159 3.43 -4.13 -0.76
N TYR A 160 3.97 -4.21 -1.97
CA TYR A 160 3.28 -4.60 -3.18
C TYR A 160 3.82 -5.93 -3.69
N GLY A 161 3.02 -7.00 -3.63
CA GLY A 161 3.41 -8.31 -4.18
C GLY A 161 3.26 -8.35 -5.69
N ASN A 162 2.05 -8.09 -6.18
CA ASN A 162 1.73 -7.86 -7.59
C ASN A 162 0.50 -6.95 -7.63
N GLY A 163 0.70 -5.63 -7.61
CA GLY A 163 -0.37 -4.65 -7.52
C GLY A 163 -0.16 -3.47 -8.45
N THR A 164 -1.01 -2.45 -8.32
CA THR A 164 -0.94 -1.23 -9.13
C THR A 164 -0.92 0.01 -8.27
N MET A 165 -0.22 1.05 -8.73
CA MET A 165 -0.23 2.39 -8.14
C MET A 165 -0.65 3.39 -9.21
N LEU A 166 -1.52 4.32 -8.85
CA LEU A 166 -1.88 5.41 -9.73
C LEU A 166 -0.70 6.35 -9.93
N LEU A 167 -0.45 6.71 -11.18
CA LEU A 167 0.44 7.77 -11.60
C LEU A 167 -0.42 8.95 -12.04
N GLY A 168 0.06 10.18 -11.81
CA GLY A 168 -0.57 11.35 -12.38
C GLY A 168 -0.37 11.39 -13.90
N LEU A 169 -1.31 11.98 -14.63
CA LEU A 169 -1.06 12.39 -16.00
C LEU A 169 -0.26 13.70 -15.98
N SER A 170 0.73 13.83 -16.86
CA SER A 170 1.40 15.12 -17.08
C SER A 170 0.43 16.04 -17.83
N SER A 171 -0.35 16.84 -17.10
CA SER A 171 -1.31 17.75 -17.72
C SER A 171 -0.62 19.04 -18.18
N ASP A 172 -0.20 19.09 -19.45
CA ASP A 172 -0.04 20.37 -20.15
C ASP A 172 -1.43 20.94 -20.48
N GLY A 173 -2.09 21.51 -19.48
CA GLY A 173 -3.08 22.59 -19.67
C GLY A 173 -4.40 22.29 -20.39
N SER A 174 -4.91 21.05 -20.44
CA SER A 174 -6.29 20.79 -20.91
C SER A 174 -6.95 19.68 -20.12
N SER A 175 -8.24 19.85 -19.84
CA SER A 175 -9.08 19.03 -18.97
C SER A 175 -8.86 17.51 -19.10
N PRO A 176 -8.94 16.74 -18.00
CA PRO A 176 -8.67 15.31 -18.04
C PRO A 176 -9.67 14.60 -18.97
N PRO A 177 -9.19 13.78 -19.93
CA PRO A 177 -10.06 12.94 -20.74
C PRO A 177 -10.72 11.84 -19.91
N PRO A 178 -11.81 11.25 -20.40
CA PRO A 178 -12.63 10.28 -19.66
C PRO A 178 -11.93 8.93 -19.38
N ASP A 179 -10.73 8.68 -19.91
CA ASP A 179 -9.98 7.42 -19.77
C ASP A 179 -8.82 7.51 -18.75
N ALA A 180 -9.10 8.06 -17.56
CA ALA A 180 -8.19 8.09 -16.41
C ALA A 180 -7.76 6.70 -15.87
N ALA A 181 -8.21 5.60 -16.50
CA ALA A 181 -7.81 4.23 -16.21
C ALA A 181 -6.37 3.88 -16.67
N SER A 182 -5.73 4.75 -17.46
CA SER A 182 -4.47 4.42 -18.17
C SER A 182 -3.19 4.86 -17.47
N ALA A 183 -3.28 5.60 -16.36
CA ALA A 183 -2.10 6.10 -15.65
C ALA A 183 -1.75 5.22 -14.43
N LEU A 184 -1.33 3.98 -14.68
CA LEU A 184 -0.97 3.02 -13.62
C LEU A 184 0.48 2.56 -13.77
N ALA A 185 1.18 2.49 -12.64
CA ALA A 185 2.39 1.69 -12.50
C ALA A 185 2.01 0.28 -12.03
N ILE A 186 2.63 -0.74 -12.62
CA ILE A 186 2.56 -2.13 -12.15
C ILE A 186 3.73 -2.34 -11.17
N LEU A 187 3.43 -2.89 -9.99
CA LEU A 187 4.41 -3.11 -8.93
C LEU A 187 4.47 -4.59 -8.57
N VAL A 188 5.64 -5.19 -8.75
CA VAL A 188 5.92 -6.58 -8.45
C VAL A 188 7.01 -6.65 -7.39
N ASN A 189 6.74 -7.30 -6.26
CA ASN A 189 7.66 -7.44 -5.12
C ASN A 189 8.35 -6.10 -4.77
N THR A 190 7.57 -5.03 -4.69
CA THR A 190 8.05 -3.68 -4.45
C THR A 190 7.70 -3.23 -3.03
N SER A 191 8.59 -2.52 -2.35
CA SER A 191 8.36 -2.00 -1.01
C SER A 191 8.51 -0.49 -0.95
N ILE A 192 7.85 0.15 0.03
CA ILE A 192 8.02 1.57 0.35
C ILE A 192 8.33 1.71 1.83
N THR A 193 9.44 2.38 2.13
CA THR A 193 9.92 2.67 3.48
C THR A 193 10.49 4.08 3.56
N CYS A 194 11.15 4.43 4.67
CA CYS A 194 11.85 5.69 4.84
C CYS A 194 13.35 5.45 5.09
N GLU A 195 14.13 6.52 4.98
CA GLU A 195 15.56 6.45 5.27
C GLU A 195 15.80 6.06 6.73
N GLY A 196 16.73 5.12 6.97
CA GLY A 196 16.96 4.53 8.28
C GLY A 196 16.08 3.31 8.61
N GLY A 197 15.18 2.91 7.71
CA GLY A 197 14.33 1.73 7.87
C GLY A 197 12.92 2.07 8.36
N PRO A 198 12.11 1.06 8.74
CA PRO A 198 10.71 1.27 9.12
C PRO A 198 10.56 2.23 10.31
N PRO A 199 9.54 3.11 10.31
CA PRO A 199 9.32 4.00 11.44
C PRO A 199 8.91 3.21 12.69
N PRO A 200 9.31 3.66 13.89
CA PRO A 200 8.85 3.04 15.13
C PRO A 200 7.33 3.24 15.32
N PRO A 201 6.65 2.37 16.09
CA PRO A 201 5.24 2.56 16.43
C PRO A 201 5.04 3.84 17.28
N PRO A 202 3.85 4.46 17.24
CA PRO A 202 2.65 3.93 16.59
C PRO A 202 2.57 4.25 15.08
N TRP A 203 2.13 3.28 14.27
CA TRP A 203 2.01 3.42 12.82
C TRP A 203 0.71 4.12 12.41
N ALA A 204 0.71 4.80 11.25
CA ALA A 204 -0.46 5.51 10.73
C ALA A 204 -1.65 4.58 10.44
N CYS A 205 -1.36 3.39 9.93
CA CYS A 205 -2.31 2.31 9.71
C CYS A 205 -1.55 0.98 9.63
N SER A 206 -2.31 -0.12 9.76
CA SER A 206 -1.84 -1.46 9.43
C SER A 206 -2.88 -2.13 8.57
N ALA A 207 -2.45 -2.81 7.51
CA ALA A 207 -3.36 -3.47 6.60
C ALA A 207 -2.76 -4.77 6.08
N THR A 208 -3.48 -5.88 6.17
CA THR A 208 -3.01 -7.18 5.70
C THR A 208 -4.17 -8.12 5.43
N TYR A 209 -3.85 -9.40 5.24
CA TYR A 209 -4.81 -10.46 5.10
C TYR A 209 -4.56 -11.58 6.11
N VAL A 210 -5.62 -12.33 6.43
CA VAL A 210 -5.62 -13.45 7.37
C VAL A 210 -6.42 -14.60 6.77
N ALA A 211 -6.02 -15.85 7.04
CA ALA A 211 -6.64 -17.04 6.45
C ALA A 211 -7.30 -17.99 7.47
N SER A 212 -7.24 -17.67 8.77
CA SER A 212 -7.77 -18.50 9.84
C SER A 212 -8.19 -17.67 11.04
N ALA A 213 -8.94 -18.28 11.95
CA ALA A 213 -9.36 -17.63 13.20
C ALA A 213 -8.16 -17.27 14.09
N ASP A 214 -7.20 -18.18 14.26
CA ASP A 214 -6.02 -17.90 15.08
C ASP A 214 -5.19 -16.73 14.50
N MET A 215 -5.00 -16.71 13.17
CA MET A 215 -4.33 -15.60 12.49
C MET A 215 -5.10 -14.29 12.63
N LEU A 216 -6.43 -14.33 12.53
CA LEU A 216 -7.27 -13.15 12.73
C LEU A 216 -7.06 -12.56 14.12
N ARG A 217 -7.11 -13.38 15.17
CA ARG A 217 -6.92 -12.93 16.55
C ARG A 217 -5.52 -12.35 16.76
N SER A 218 -4.48 -13.15 16.50
CA SER A 218 -3.10 -12.77 16.79
C SER A 218 -2.68 -11.52 16.00
N THR A 219 -3.06 -11.46 14.72
CA THR A 219 -2.71 -10.33 13.85
C THR A 219 -3.46 -9.07 14.25
N ALA A 220 -4.75 -9.17 14.59
CA ALA A 220 -5.53 -8.02 15.05
C ALA A 220 -4.97 -7.48 16.38
N GLU A 221 -4.67 -8.35 17.35
CA GLU A 221 -4.09 -7.94 18.64
C GLU A 221 -2.73 -7.25 18.47
N GLU A 222 -1.82 -7.84 17.68
CA GLU A 222 -0.52 -7.24 17.38
C GLU A 222 -0.70 -5.85 16.73
N MET A 223 -1.50 -5.76 15.67
CA MET A 223 -1.66 -4.53 14.90
C MET A 223 -2.39 -3.43 15.68
N LEU A 224 -3.44 -3.78 16.43
CA LEU A 224 -4.18 -2.83 17.26
C LEU A 224 -3.29 -2.25 18.38
N SER A 225 -2.31 -3.00 18.87
CA SER A 225 -1.36 -2.51 19.88
C SER A 225 -0.35 -1.52 19.32
N GLY A 226 0.04 -1.66 18.05
CA GLY A 226 1.11 -0.87 17.41
C GLY A 226 0.63 0.23 16.45
N THR A 227 -0.67 0.36 16.21
CA THR A 227 -1.23 1.26 15.19
C THR A 227 -2.08 2.36 15.82
N ALA A 228 -1.81 3.62 15.45
CA ALA A 228 -2.61 4.77 15.89
C ALA A 228 -3.89 4.97 15.06
N GLY A 229 -3.90 4.56 13.80
CA GLY A 229 -5.07 4.63 12.92
C GLY A 229 -5.75 3.27 12.69
N PRO A 230 -6.36 3.06 11.51
CA PRO A 230 -7.13 1.84 11.26
C PRO A 230 -6.24 0.61 11.06
N VAL A 231 -6.74 -0.52 11.57
CA VAL A 231 -6.25 -1.87 11.29
C VAL A 231 -7.22 -2.54 10.32
N LEU A 232 -6.76 -2.91 9.12
CA LEU A 232 -7.60 -3.41 8.04
C LEU A 232 -7.18 -4.84 7.67
N LEU A 233 -8.05 -5.82 7.91
CA LEU A 233 -7.76 -7.24 7.70
C LEU A 233 -8.69 -7.82 6.63
N SER A 234 -8.11 -8.35 5.55
CA SER A 234 -8.82 -9.06 4.51
C SER A 234 -8.85 -10.56 4.80
N LEU A 235 -10.03 -11.18 4.87
CA LEU A 235 -10.18 -12.61 5.15
C LEU A 235 -10.05 -13.40 3.84
N THR A 236 -8.98 -14.18 3.68
CA THR A 236 -8.66 -14.87 2.41
C THR A 236 -9.46 -16.15 2.15
N GLY A 237 -10.20 -16.59 3.16
CA GLY A 237 -11.04 -17.77 3.14
C GLY A 237 -12.04 -17.73 4.28
N ASN A 238 -12.91 -18.72 4.35
CA ASN A 238 -13.90 -18.81 5.42
C ASN A 238 -13.21 -18.97 6.77
N VAL A 239 -13.61 -18.15 7.73
CA VAL A 239 -13.08 -18.15 9.09
C VAL A 239 -14.20 -18.55 10.04
N THR A 240 -14.00 -19.65 10.76
CA THR A 240 -14.87 -20.07 11.86
C THR A 240 -14.11 -19.91 13.17
N LEU A 241 -14.67 -19.12 14.08
CA LEU A 241 -14.11 -18.90 15.40
C LEU A 241 -14.26 -20.18 16.24
N GLN A 242 -13.23 -20.51 17.03
CA GLN A 242 -13.24 -21.71 17.86
C GLN A 242 -13.48 -21.33 19.32
N PRO A 243 -14.53 -21.86 19.98
CA PRO A 243 -14.86 -21.51 21.36
C PRO A 243 -13.68 -21.65 22.32
N ASP A 244 -12.91 -22.74 22.20
CA ASP A 244 -11.80 -23.05 23.10
C ASP A 244 -10.60 -22.11 22.94
N SER A 245 -10.40 -21.52 21.75
CA SER A 245 -9.27 -20.62 21.47
C SER A 245 -9.65 -19.14 21.41
N TRP A 246 -10.95 -18.83 21.47
CA TRP A 246 -11.49 -17.47 21.46
C TRP A 246 -12.14 -17.05 22.77
N ASP A 247 -11.97 -17.83 23.84
CA ASP A 247 -12.39 -17.45 25.19
C ASP A 247 -11.70 -16.13 25.59
N GLY A 248 -12.49 -15.11 25.92
CA GLY A 248 -12.06 -13.72 26.15
C GLY A 248 -12.14 -12.76 24.93
N GLY A 249 -12.33 -13.28 23.71
CA GLY A 249 -12.60 -12.50 22.50
C GLY A 249 -11.49 -11.54 22.06
N LEU A 250 -11.76 -10.80 20.97
CA LEU A 250 -10.94 -9.72 20.44
C LEU A 250 -11.52 -8.37 20.89
N VAL A 251 -10.76 -7.60 21.67
CA VAL A 251 -11.21 -6.30 22.20
C VAL A 251 -10.61 -5.14 21.41
N VAL A 252 -11.49 -4.31 20.84
CA VAL A 252 -11.16 -3.06 20.14
C VAL A 252 -11.48 -1.89 21.06
N ARG A 253 -10.43 -1.26 21.58
CA ARG A 253 -10.53 -0.25 22.64
C ARG A 253 -10.81 1.16 22.10
N LYS A 254 -11.04 2.09 23.01
CA LYS A 254 -11.26 3.51 22.72
C LYS A 254 -10.15 4.06 21.81
N GLY A 255 -10.56 4.67 20.71
CA GLY A 255 -9.64 5.28 19.72
C GLY A 255 -9.08 4.29 18.70
N GLN A 256 -9.29 2.98 18.87
CA GLN A 256 -8.90 1.97 17.89
C GLN A 256 -10.01 1.73 16.85
N GLN A 257 -9.59 1.35 15.64
CA GLN A 257 -10.48 0.96 14.56
C GLN A 257 -9.99 -0.33 13.92
N LEU A 258 -10.89 -1.30 13.80
CA LEU A 258 -10.67 -2.57 13.10
C LEU A 258 -11.65 -2.68 11.92
N GLY A 259 -11.16 -2.97 10.73
CA GLY A 259 -11.97 -3.30 9.56
C GLY A 259 -11.71 -4.72 9.12
N LEU A 260 -12.76 -5.52 8.95
CA LEU A 260 -12.70 -6.87 8.39
C LEU A 260 -13.38 -6.89 7.02
N TYR A 261 -12.67 -7.40 6.02
CA TYR A 261 -13.08 -7.34 4.62
C TYR A 261 -13.10 -8.74 4.01
N GLY A 262 -14.23 -9.12 3.42
CA GLY A 262 -14.36 -10.32 2.60
C GLY A 262 -14.30 -10.01 1.11
N ASN A 263 -14.36 -11.04 0.27
CA ASN A 263 -14.25 -10.87 -1.18
C ASN A 263 -15.56 -10.30 -1.78
N PRO A 264 -15.51 -9.17 -2.51
CA PRO A 264 -16.68 -8.59 -3.19
C PRO A 264 -17.15 -9.36 -4.42
N GLU A 265 -16.33 -10.26 -4.97
CA GLU A 265 -16.66 -10.97 -6.21
C GLU A 265 -17.91 -11.86 -6.02
N PRO A 266 -18.88 -11.78 -6.95
CA PRO A 266 -20.04 -12.67 -6.92
C PRO A 266 -19.60 -14.14 -6.84
N LEU A 267 -20.29 -14.94 -6.02
CA LEU A 267 -20.03 -16.38 -5.79
C LEU A 267 -18.72 -16.70 -5.04
N ARG A 268 -17.93 -15.70 -4.63
CA ARG A 268 -16.71 -15.87 -3.82
C ARG A 268 -16.82 -15.26 -2.44
N ALA A 269 -18.05 -15.04 -1.98
CA ALA A 269 -18.34 -14.45 -0.68
C ALA A 269 -17.59 -15.20 0.43
N VAL A 270 -16.88 -14.43 1.26
CA VAL A 270 -16.11 -14.97 2.39
C VAL A 270 -16.98 -14.98 3.63
N GLN A 271 -16.97 -16.10 4.35
CA GLN A 271 -17.73 -16.28 5.58
C GLN A 271 -16.89 -15.96 6.82
N LEU A 272 -17.49 -15.25 7.76
CA LEU A 272 -17.02 -15.13 9.14
C LEU A 272 -18.09 -15.74 10.05
N ASP A 273 -17.81 -16.93 10.56
CA ASP A 273 -18.67 -17.67 11.48
C ASP A 273 -18.21 -17.48 12.93
N PHE A 274 -19.04 -16.80 13.73
CA PHE A 274 -18.78 -16.51 15.13
C PHE A 274 -19.02 -17.72 16.04
N ALA A 275 -19.53 -18.85 15.51
CA ALA A 275 -19.75 -20.11 16.24
C ALA A 275 -20.56 -19.97 17.54
N GLY A 276 -21.43 -18.96 17.63
CA GLY A 276 -22.25 -18.67 18.81
C GLY A 276 -21.48 -18.08 20.00
N ILE A 277 -20.22 -17.68 19.83
CA ILE A 277 -19.36 -17.20 20.91
C ILE A 277 -19.72 -15.76 21.28
N ALA A 278 -20.40 -15.58 22.41
CA ALA A 278 -20.72 -14.27 22.95
C ALA A 278 -19.45 -13.46 23.24
N GLY A 279 -19.40 -12.21 22.77
CA GLY A 279 -18.25 -11.34 22.98
C GLY A 279 -17.01 -11.72 22.16
N ALA A 280 -17.14 -12.54 21.11
CA ALA A 280 -16.00 -12.88 20.25
C ALA A 280 -15.26 -11.66 19.67
N ILE A 281 -15.98 -10.58 19.35
CA ILE A 281 -15.40 -9.27 19.04
C ILE A 281 -16.15 -8.19 19.83
N VAL A 282 -15.42 -7.42 20.63
CA VAL A 282 -15.95 -6.37 21.52
C VAL A 282 -15.34 -5.04 21.14
N ALA A 283 -16.12 -3.96 21.12
CA ALA A 283 -15.67 -2.60 20.80
C ALA A 283 -15.92 -1.66 21.98
N GLU A 284 -14.99 -1.59 22.92
CA GLU A 284 -15.06 -0.70 24.09
C GLU A 284 -14.80 0.76 23.72
N SER A 285 -15.81 1.43 23.16
CA SER A 285 -15.68 2.76 22.54
C SER A 285 -14.70 2.80 21.34
N GLY A 286 -14.32 1.63 20.82
CA GLY A 286 -13.63 1.46 19.55
C GLY A 286 -14.60 1.38 18.38
N ARG A 287 -14.08 1.15 17.17
CA ARG A 287 -14.88 0.98 15.95
C ARG A 287 -14.53 -0.33 15.26
N VAL A 288 -15.56 -1.08 14.91
CA VAL A 288 -15.41 -2.27 14.06
C VAL A 288 -16.25 -2.10 12.81
N LEU A 289 -15.64 -2.33 11.66
CA LEU A 289 -16.25 -2.28 10.35
C LEU A 289 -16.21 -3.68 9.74
N LEU A 290 -17.35 -4.18 9.29
CA LEU A 290 -17.45 -5.44 8.56
C LEU A 290 -17.94 -5.11 7.14
N ARG A 291 -17.22 -5.56 6.12
CA ARG A 291 -17.58 -5.31 4.71
C ARG A 291 -17.40 -6.56 3.86
N GLN A 292 -18.36 -6.79 2.96
CA GLN A 292 -18.28 -7.86 1.95
C GLN A 292 -18.09 -9.26 2.57
N LEU A 293 -18.64 -9.46 3.77
CA LEU A 293 -18.60 -10.72 4.52
C LEU A 293 -20.00 -11.30 4.64
N VAL A 294 -20.10 -12.62 4.60
CA VAL A 294 -21.27 -13.37 5.04
C VAL A 294 -21.04 -13.71 6.51
N LEU A 295 -21.91 -13.23 7.39
CA LEU A 295 -21.77 -13.45 8.83
C LEU A 295 -22.64 -14.63 9.27
N LEU A 296 -22.04 -15.59 9.98
CA LEU A 296 -22.69 -16.80 10.47
C LEU A 296 -22.49 -16.95 11.98
N GLY A 297 -23.31 -17.80 12.60
CA GLY A 297 -23.16 -18.16 14.02
C GLY A 297 -23.13 -16.95 14.96
N LEU A 298 -23.82 -15.86 14.62
CA LEU A 298 -23.80 -14.64 15.41
C LEU A 298 -24.27 -14.95 16.84
N PRO A 299 -23.56 -14.45 17.87
CA PRO A 299 -23.89 -14.74 19.24
C PRO A 299 -25.07 -13.89 19.67
N TYR A 300 -26.27 -14.39 19.42
CA TYR A 300 -27.45 -13.84 20.06
C TYR A 300 -27.50 -14.39 21.48
N PRO A 301 -27.48 -13.52 22.51
CA PRO A 301 -27.72 -14.00 23.85
C PRO A 301 -29.10 -14.68 23.88
N PRO A 302 -29.24 -15.85 24.51
CA PRO A 302 -30.50 -16.60 24.53
C PRO A 302 -31.62 -15.83 25.25
N ASN A 303 -31.25 -14.87 26.10
CA ASN A 303 -32.13 -13.93 26.76
C ASN A 303 -31.76 -12.51 26.32
N VAL A 304 -32.77 -11.67 26.08
CA VAL A 304 -32.58 -10.25 25.76
C VAL A 304 -32.81 -9.47 27.04
N ASP A 305 -31.72 -9.17 27.76
CA ASP A 305 -31.76 -8.46 29.04
C ASP A 305 -31.62 -6.95 28.87
N SER A 306 -31.29 -6.49 27.65
CA SER A 306 -31.23 -5.07 27.32
C SER A 306 -31.74 -4.74 25.91
N PRO A 307 -32.31 -3.53 25.69
CA PRO A 307 -32.65 -3.06 24.35
C PRO A 307 -31.46 -3.09 23.37
N LYS A 308 -30.22 -2.97 23.88
CA LYS A 308 -29.00 -3.08 23.06
C LYS A 308 -28.82 -4.48 22.48
N GLU A 309 -29.07 -5.52 23.26
CA GLU A 309 -29.04 -6.91 22.80
C GLU A 309 -30.17 -7.22 21.81
N LEU A 310 -31.33 -6.58 21.98
CA LEU A 310 -32.44 -6.66 21.03
C LEU A 310 -32.06 -6.09 19.66
N PHE A 311 -31.36 -4.95 19.64
CA PHE A 311 -30.90 -4.31 18.41
C PHE A 311 -29.63 -4.94 17.82
N ALA A 312 -28.87 -5.74 18.59
CA ALA A 312 -27.70 -6.48 18.12
C ALA A 312 -28.04 -7.50 17.00
N VAL A 313 -29.32 -7.90 16.90
CA VAL A 313 -29.88 -8.74 15.83
C VAL A 313 -29.95 -8.02 14.49
N TRP A 314 -30.16 -6.70 14.50
CA TRP A 314 -30.47 -5.87 13.32
C TRP A 314 -29.33 -4.92 12.93
N VAL A 315 -28.54 -4.53 13.92
CA VAL A 315 -27.30 -3.78 13.80
C VAL A 315 -26.28 -4.71 14.41
N HIS A 316 -25.30 -5.24 13.67
CA HIS A 316 -24.22 -6.03 14.25
C HIS A 316 -23.34 -5.12 15.13
N ALA A 317 -23.91 -4.71 16.25
CA ALA A 317 -23.35 -3.80 17.22
C ALA A 317 -22.30 -4.62 17.95
N VAL A 318 -21.09 -4.47 17.46
CA VAL A 318 -19.90 -4.82 18.20
C VAL A 318 -20.05 -4.23 19.60
N PHE A 319 -19.95 -5.10 20.61
CA PHE A 319 -20.32 -4.78 21.99
C PHE A 319 -19.65 -3.49 22.44
N THR A 320 -20.42 -2.44 22.70
CA THR A 320 -19.90 -1.21 23.33
C THR A 320 -19.85 -1.42 24.83
N GLY A 321 -18.72 -1.94 25.30
CA GLY A 321 -18.41 -2.04 26.73
C GLY A 321 -18.47 -0.68 27.39
N ARG A 322 -19.05 -0.64 28.60
CA ARG A 322 -19.09 0.53 29.49
C ARG A 322 -17.76 0.70 30.20
#